data_AF-A0A1S2LGY9-F1
#
_entry.id   AF-A0A1S2LGY9-F1
#
_cell.length_a   1.000
_cell.length_b   1.000
_cell.length_c   1.000
_cell.angle_alpha   90.00
_cell.angle_beta   90.00
_cell.angle_gamma   90.00
#
_symmetry.space_group_name_H-M   'P 1'
#
loop_
_entity.id
_entity.type
_entity.pdbx_description
1 polymer ?
#
loop_
_entity_poly.entity_id
_entity_poly.type
_entity_poly.pdbx_seq_one_letter_code
_entity_poly.pdbx_strand_id
1 'polypeptide(L)' 'MLSNIGIPGLVLILVIALVIFGPKKLPEIGRAMGQTLKEFKKSTKELTNEFEDDDKKSTNEAKTEEKKDV' A
#
# COMPACT_ATOMS: atom_id res chain seq x y z
N MET A 1 23.49 -6.93 -25.71
CA MET A 1 23.56 -8.39 -25.47
C MET A 1 22.68 -8.85 -24.29
N LEU A 2 22.57 -8.11 -23.18
CA LEU A 2 21.66 -8.49 -22.08
C LEU A 2 20.16 -8.31 -22.35
N SER A 3 19.76 -7.42 -23.27
CA SER A 3 18.33 -7.21 -23.60
C SER A 3 17.66 -8.39 -24.30
N ASN A 4 18.43 -9.39 -24.76
CA ASN A 4 17.91 -10.65 -25.30
C ASN A 4 17.59 -11.67 -24.19
N ILE A 5 18.05 -11.44 -22.95
CA ILE A 5 17.66 -12.20 -21.76
C ILE A 5 16.35 -11.60 -21.21
N GLY A 6 15.31 -11.61 -22.05
CA GLY A 6 13.98 -11.19 -21.62
C GLY A 6 13.37 -12.14 -20.58
N ILE A 7 12.04 -12.22 -20.58
CA ILE A 7 11.27 -13.15 -19.76
C ILE A 7 11.86 -14.58 -19.70
N PRO A 8 12.40 -15.18 -20.79
CA PRO A 8 12.98 -16.53 -20.73
C PRO A 8 14.14 -16.69 -19.73
N GLY A 9 15.03 -15.70 -19.62
CA GLY A 9 16.16 -15.81 -18.67
C GLY A 9 15.73 -15.57 -17.22
N LEU A 10 14.73 -14.72 -16.99
CA LEU A 10 14.11 -14.57 -15.67
C LEU A 10 13.47 -15.89 -15.21
N VAL A 11 12.77 -16.59 -16.10
CA VAL A 11 12.18 -17.91 -15.81
C VAL A 11 13.25 -18.93 -15.44
N LEU A 12 14.39 -18.96 -16.14
CA LEU A 12 15.50 -19.87 -15.81
C LEU A 12 16.04 -19.63 -14.40
N ILE A 13 16.26 -18.36 -14.02
CA ILE A 13 16.70 -17.99 -12.67
C ILE A 13 15.64 -18.41 -11.64
N LEU A 14 14.36 -18.19 -11.95
CA LEU A 14 13.25 -18.60 -11.10
C LEU A 14 13.25 -20.12 -10.87
N VAL A 15 13.44 -20.92 -11.92
CA VAL A 15 13.52 -22.38 -11.81
C VAL A 15 14.65 -22.81 -10.89
N ILE A 16 15.85 -22.23 -11.03
CA ILE A 16 16.99 -22.54 -10.15
C ILE A 16 16.65 -22.17 -8.69
N ALA A 17 16.09 -20.98 -8.47
CA ALA A 17 15.66 -20.55 -7.15
C ALA A 17 14.57 -21.48 -6.58
N LEU A 18 13.65 -21.97 -7.41
CA LEU A 18 12.62 -22.93 -7.02
C LEU A 18 13.17 -24.31 -6.68
N VAL A 19 14.28 -24.74 -7.27
CA VAL A 19 14.94 -25.99 -6.89
C VAL A 19 15.58 -25.86 -5.49
N ILE A 20 16.20 -24.72 -5.20
CA ILE A 20 16.87 -24.47 -3.92
C ILE A 20 15.85 -24.21 -2.80
N PHE A 21 14.90 -23.31 -3.03
CA PHE A 21 13.93 -22.87 -2.02
C PHE A 21 12.63 -23.69 -2.05
N GLY A 22 12.24 -24.26 -3.19
CA GLY A 22 10.98 -24.97 -3.36
C GLY A 22 9.83 -24.07 -3.83
N PRO A 23 8.89 -24.58 -4.66
CA PRO A 23 7.75 -23.82 -5.20
C PRO A 23 6.75 -23.35 -4.16
N LYS A 24 6.73 -23.95 -2.97
CA LYS A 24 5.83 -23.57 -1.89
C LYS A 24 6.31 -22.34 -1.10
N LYS A 25 7.63 -22.10 -1.04
CA LYS A 25 8.19 -21.01 -0.22
C LYS A 25 7.94 -19.62 -0.79
N LEU A 26 8.00 -19.45 -2.12
CA LEU A 26 7.75 -18.15 -2.74
C LEU A 26 6.33 -17.61 -2.45
N PRO A 27 5.25 -18.39 -2.66
CA PRO A 27 3.90 -17.98 -2.30
C PRO A 27 3.71 -17.76 -0.79
N GLU A 28 4.36 -18.57 0.04
CA GLU A 28 4.29 -18.46 1.50
C GLU A 28 4.90 -17.14 2.00
N ILE A 29 6.10 -16.79 1.53
CA ILE A 29 6.77 -15.51 1.83
C ILE A 29 5.94 -14.34 1.28
N GLY A 30 5.42 -14.45 0.06
CA GLY A 30 4.58 -13.41 -0.54
C GLY A 30 3.28 -13.17 0.24
N ARG A 31 2.66 -14.23 0.79
CA ARG A 31 1.47 -14.10 1.66
C ARG A 31 1.80 -13.43 2.97
N ALA A 32 2.89 -13.82 3.63
CA ALA A 32 3.32 -13.21 4.88
C ALA A 32 3.66 -11.73 4.70
N MET A 33 4.50 -11.41 3.70
CA MET A 33 4.87 -10.03 3.37
C MET A 33 3.65 -9.20 2.92
N GLY A 34 2.73 -9.81 2.17
CA GLY A 34 1.51 -9.15 1.71
C GLY A 34 0.55 -8.80 2.85
N GLN A 35 0.44 -9.66 3.87
CA GLN A 35 -0.30 -9.35 5.09
C GLN A 35 0.33 -8.17 5.84
N THR A 36 1.64 -8.19 6.05
CA THR A 36 2.37 -7.07 6.68
C THR A 36 2.17 -5.76 5.91
N LEU A 37 2.30 -5.79 4.58
CA LEU A 37 2.13 -4.60 3.75
C LEU A 37 0.68 -4.09 3.75
N LYS A 38 -0.29 -4.99 3.83
CA LYS A 38 -1.72 -4.65 3.93
C LYS A 38 -2.04 -3.95 5.25
N GLU A 39 -1.53 -4.47 6.36
CA GLU A 39 -1.70 -3.85 7.68
C GLU A 39 -0.98 -2.51 7.74
N PHE A 40 0.26 -2.44 7.26
CA PHE A 40 1.01 -1.19 7.15
C PHE A 40 0.24 -0.14 6.35
N LYS A 41 -0.29 -0.49 5.17
CA LYS A 41 -1.11 0.41 4.35
C LYS A 41 -2.37 0.87 5.07
N LYS A 42 -3.01 0.02 5.86
CA LYS A 42 -4.21 0.37 6.63
C LYS A 42 -3.87 1.39 7.72
N SER A 43 -2.82 1.11 8.50
CA SER A 43 -2.36 2.01 9.56
C SER A 43 -1.89 3.35 8.99
N THR A 44 -1.11 3.36 7.91
CA THR A 44 -0.71 4.62 7.25
C THR A 44 -1.92 5.41 6.77
N LYS A 45 -2.95 4.74 6.23
CA LYS A 45 -4.18 5.42 5.77
C LYS A 45 -4.99 6.01 6.92
N GLU A 46 -5.11 5.29 8.03
CA GLU A 46 -5.78 5.79 9.24
C GLU A 46 -5.07 7.03 9.78
N LEU A 47 -3.74 6.99 9.88
CA LEU A 47 -2.93 8.15 10.27
C LEU A 47 -3.14 9.34 9.31
N THR A 48 -3.02 9.14 8.00
CA THR A 48 -3.26 10.20 7.01
C THR A 48 -4.67 10.79 7.12
N ASN A 49 -5.69 9.96 7.29
CA ASN A 49 -7.06 10.44 7.41
C ASN A 49 -7.30 11.23 8.71
N GLU A 50 -6.66 10.85 9.82
CA GLU A 50 -6.75 11.58 11.09
C GLU A 50 -6.10 12.97 11.00
N PHE A 51 -4.99 13.09 10.25
CA PHE A 51 -4.41 14.40 9.94
C PHE A 51 -5.25 15.24 8.96
N GLU A 52 -6.03 14.61 8.06
CA GLU A 52 -6.92 15.33 7.13
C GLU A 52 -8.27 15.75 7.74
N ASP A 53 -8.75 15.09 8.81
CA ASP A 53 -10.01 15.45 9.49
C ASP A 53 -9.85 16.61 10.49
N ASP A 54 -8.65 16.81 11.06
CA ASP A 54 -8.35 17.99 11.89
C ASP A 54 -8.37 19.31 11.08
N ASP A 55 -8.03 19.27 9.80
CA ASP A 55 -8.12 20.43 8.89
C ASP A 55 -9.57 20.75 8.43
N LYS A 56 -10.49 19.76 8.46
CA LYS A 56 -11.88 19.94 7.98
C LYS A 56 -12.88 20.33 9.06
N LYS A 57 -12.52 20.22 10.34
CA LYS A 57 -13.42 20.62 11.45
C LYS A 57 -13.43 22.13 11.73
N SER A 58 -12.53 22.91 11.13
CA SER A 58 -12.42 24.36 11.37
C SER A 58 -13.21 25.26 10.40
N THR A 59 -13.94 24.72 9.42
CA THR A 59 -14.62 25.55 8.39
C THR A 59 -16.15 25.57 8.47
N ASN A 60 -16.79 24.77 9.33
CA ASN A 60 -18.27 24.68 9.36
C ASN A 60 -18.97 25.46 10.48
N GLU A 61 -18.25 26.20 11.33
CA GLU A 61 -18.85 26.92 12.47
C GLU A 61 -19.05 28.43 12.22
N ALA A 62 -18.62 28.97 11.08
CA ALA A 62 -18.65 30.41 10.80
C ALA A 62 -19.84 30.93 9.96
N LYS A 63 -20.94 30.16 9.79
CA LYS A 63 -22.05 30.57 8.89
C LYS A 63 -23.44 30.66 9.53
N THR A 64 -23.57 30.76 10.85
CA THR A 64 -24.88 30.83 11.52
C THR A 64 -25.21 32.19 12.15
N GLU A 65 -24.28 33.14 12.31
CA GLU A 65 -24.58 34.38 13.06
C GLU A 65 -24.95 35.63 12.23
N GLU A 66 -24.85 35.62 10.89
CA GLU A 66 -25.17 36.80 10.05
C GLU A 66 -26.62 36.80 9.52
N LYS A 67 -27.62 36.49 10.36
CA LYS A 67 -29.05 36.72 10.04
C LYS A 67 -29.88 37.03 11.28
N LYS A 68 -29.48 38.02 12.08
CA LYS A 68 -30.35 38.55 13.14
C LYS A 68 -30.53 40.06 13.20
N ASP A 69 -29.88 40.82 12.32
CA ASP A 69 -30.04 42.28 12.25
C ASP A 69 -30.39 42.72 10.82
N VAL A 70 -31.62 42.43 10.37
CA VAL A 70 -32.36 43.17 9.34
C VAL A 70 -33.81 43.28 9.77
#